data_AF-A0A7Y3V321-F1
#
_entry.id   AF-A0A7Y3V321-F1
#
_cell.length_a   1.000
_cell.length_b   1.000
_cell.length_c   1.000
_cell.angle_alpha   90.00
_cell.angle_beta   90.00
_cell.angle_gamma   90.00
#
_symmetry.space_group_name_H-M   'P 1'
#
loop_
_entity.id
_entity.type
_entity.pdbx_description
1 polymer ?
#
loop_
_entity_poly.entity_id
_entity_poly.type
_entity_poly.pdbx_seq_one_letter_code
_entity_poly.pdbx_strand_id
1 'polypeptide(L)'
;MLYFNNNGQTDFYFSVNTGNNLCYICPDNLENGLPVAYNESNRKAALMWGNLDEHDLQNQQVYNLLLNYYAITLDGQNDNAANKITEGNHYLGLSYLIQNQWQKVCVNLSLYKRNMVYNQDFVVKNNISVEPNSNSIYNSPESYTEPKINTAEFTIEPGVTVNMLAGEEIHLADGFHAKAGSNFQASINPNMCTDGGRVAGGNTGHNITLHEPLNISINENLMDNEDVSIEEPEQQWLVFPNPAQQELNVLGSIDENVQLILLDMSGRTIWQHNFAGTFYTADISALEQGIYILQINTSKQIQTEKIFVR
;
A
#
# COMPACT_ATOMS: atom_id res chain seq x y z
N MET A 1 -30.67 9.91 4.68
CA MET A 1 -30.75 10.96 5.73
C MET A 1 -29.90 10.45 6.87
N LEU A 2 -28.72 11.03 7.09
CA LEU A 2 -27.82 10.63 8.17
C LEU A 2 -28.46 11.07 9.49
N TYR A 3 -28.74 10.13 10.38
CA TYR A 3 -29.19 10.43 11.74
C TYR A 3 -27.94 10.49 12.63
N PHE A 4 -27.63 11.69 13.08
CA PHE A 4 -26.67 11.90 14.14
C PHE A 4 -27.41 11.68 15.46
N ASN A 5 -26.83 10.90 16.37
CA ASN A 5 -27.34 10.89 17.74
C ASN A 5 -27.22 12.30 18.34
N ASN A 6 -27.84 12.55 19.49
CA ASN A 6 -27.82 13.86 20.15
C ASN A 6 -26.40 14.38 20.50
N ASN A 7 -25.37 13.54 20.38
CA ASN A 7 -23.97 13.88 20.63
C ASN A 7 -23.18 14.13 19.32
N GLY A 8 -23.82 14.13 18.15
CA GLY A 8 -23.16 14.30 16.86
C GLY A 8 -22.39 13.07 16.38
N GLN A 9 -22.55 11.92 17.05
CA GLN A 9 -21.95 10.65 16.64
C GLN A 9 -22.96 9.85 15.81
N THR A 10 -22.48 9.21 14.75
CA THR A 10 -23.27 8.27 13.95
C THR A 10 -22.99 6.86 14.43
N ASP A 11 -23.87 6.31 15.27
CA ASP A 11 -23.76 4.92 15.71
C ASP A 11 -24.47 4.01 14.69
N PHE A 12 -23.72 3.47 13.74
CA PHE A 12 -24.20 2.43 12.85
C PHE A 12 -23.85 1.06 13.44
N TYR A 13 -24.86 0.35 13.94
CA TYR A 13 -24.67 -1.04 14.36
C TYR A 13 -24.87 -1.96 13.16
N PHE A 14 -23.79 -2.56 12.65
CA PHE A 14 -23.94 -3.68 11.72
C PHE A 14 -24.30 -4.95 12.46
N SER A 15 -25.20 -5.71 11.86
CA SER A 15 -25.55 -7.06 12.26
C SER A 15 -25.74 -7.92 11.01
N VAL A 16 -25.71 -9.22 11.20
CA VAL A 16 -26.08 -10.19 10.17
C VAL A 16 -27.39 -10.83 10.59
N ASN A 17 -28.40 -10.78 9.73
CA ASN A 17 -29.67 -11.43 10.03
C ASN A 17 -29.57 -12.95 9.83
N THR A 18 -30.63 -13.68 10.19
CA THR A 18 -30.69 -15.15 10.07
C THR A 18 -30.52 -15.69 8.65
N GLY A 19 -30.59 -14.83 7.63
CA GLY A 19 -30.37 -15.17 6.22
C GLY A 19 -29.00 -14.77 5.68
N ASN A 20 -28.01 -14.49 6.54
CA ASN A 20 -26.67 -14.02 6.16
C ASN A 20 -26.66 -12.70 5.36
N ASN A 21 -27.65 -11.83 5.57
CA ASN A 21 -27.68 -10.51 4.96
C ASN A 21 -27.19 -9.45 5.94
N LEU A 22 -26.34 -8.54 5.46
CA LEU A 22 -25.93 -7.35 6.19
C LEU A 22 -27.15 -6.51 6.52
N CYS A 23 -27.35 -6.21 7.80
CA CYS A 23 -28.41 -5.37 8.32
C CYS A 23 -27.76 -4.26 9.16
N TYR A 24 -28.27 -3.04 9.08
CA TYR A 24 -27.88 -1.96 9.99
C TYR A 24 -29.06 -1.64 10.91
N ILE A 25 -28.79 -1.45 12.20
CA ILE A 25 -29.80 -1.04 13.17
C ILE A 25 -29.57 0.43 13.51
N CYS A 26 -30.54 1.29 13.19
CA CYS A 26 -30.65 2.62 13.80
C CYS A 26 -31.33 2.44 15.16
N PRO A 27 -30.72 2.87 16.28
CA PRO A 27 -31.30 2.72 17.62
C PRO A 27 -32.74 3.25 17.76
N ASP A 28 -33.10 4.27 16.97
CA ASP A 28 -34.38 4.97 17.09
C ASP A 28 -35.49 4.46 16.15
N ASN A 29 -35.20 3.50 15.24
CA ASN A 29 -36.15 3.01 14.22
C ASN A 29 -36.44 1.51 14.33
N LEU A 30 -36.69 1.01 15.55
CA LEU A 30 -37.30 -0.31 15.74
C LEU A 30 -38.81 -0.22 15.52
N GLU A 31 -39.27 -0.08 14.28
CA GLU A 31 -40.65 -0.46 13.98
C GLU A 31 -40.76 -2.00 14.11
N ASN A 32 -41.43 -2.45 15.18
CA ASN A 32 -41.75 -3.86 15.46
C ASN A 32 -40.56 -4.80 15.79
N GLY A 33 -39.41 -4.27 16.21
CA GLY A 33 -38.30 -5.11 16.71
C GLY A 33 -37.62 -5.98 15.65
N LEU A 34 -37.83 -5.68 14.36
CA LEU A 34 -37.17 -6.35 13.25
C LEU A 34 -36.23 -5.37 12.54
N PRO A 35 -34.97 -5.77 12.22
CA PRO A 35 -34.05 -4.94 11.47
C PRO A 35 -34.65 -4.66 10.09
N VAL A 36 -34.85 -3.38 9.78
CA VAL A 36 -35.54 -3.00 8.56
C VAL A 36 -34.59 -3.09 7.36
N ALA A 37 -34.79 -4.11 6.53
CA ALA A 37 -34.05 -4.31 5.29
C ALA A 37 -34.53 -3.29 4.22
N TYR A 38 -34.18 -2.02 4.37
CA TYR A 38 -34.61 -0.99 3.42
C TYR A 38 -33.58 -0.76 2.32
N ASN A 39 -33.89 -1.24 1.12
CA ASN A 39 -33.38 -0.85 -0.20
C ASN A 39 -31.85 -0.86 -0.44
N GLU A 40 -31.46 -1.01 -1.71
CA GLU A 40 -30.06 -1.07 -2.13
C GLU A 40 -29.28 0.22 -1.81
N SER A 41 -29.95 1.38 -1.71
CA SER A 41 -29.32 2.66 -1.36
C SER A 41 -28.87 2.73 0.09
N ASN A 42 -29.64 2.19 1.05
CA ASN A 42 -29.20 2.23 2.44
C ASN A 42 -28.18 1.14 2.75
N ARG A 43 -28.20 0.00 2.03
CA ARG A 43 -27.07 -0.94 2.04
C ARG A 43 -25.79 -0.24 1.63
N LYS A 44 -25.81 0.54 0.54
CA LYS A 44 -24.66 1.34 0.09
C LYS A 44 -24.18 2.30 1.18
N ALA A 45 -25.10 3.07 1.78
CA ALA A 45 -24.76 4.01 2.85
C ALA A 45 -24.11 3.33 4.07
N ALA A 46 -24.61 2.17 4.50
CA ALA A 46 -24.02 1.45 5.62
C ALA A 46 -22.56 1.02 5.32
N LEU A 47 -22.27 0.56 4.08
CA LEU A 47 -20.92 0.21 3.63
C LEU A 47 -19.92 1.37 3.63
N MET A 48 -20.43 2.60 3.58
CA MET A 48 -19.60 3.81 3.41
C MET A 48 -19.07 4.37 4.72
N TRP A 49 -19.66 4.02 5.87
CA TRP A 49 -19.48 4.78 7.10
C TRP A 49 -19.16 3.99 8.37
N GLY A 50 -19.40 2.69 8.39
CA GLY A 50 -19.21 1.98 9.65
C GLY A 50 -17.85 1.28 9.75
N ASN A 51 -17.27 1.35 10.95
CA ASN A 51 -15.96 0.77 11.23
C ASN A 51 -16.08 -0.75 11.38
N LEU A 52 -15.53 -1.49 10.41
CA LEU A 52 -15.84 -2.92 10.23
C LEU A 52 -15.08 -3.84 11.19
N ASP A 53 -14.04 -3.32 11.84
CA ASP A 53 -13.23 -3.98 12.84
C ASP A 53 -13.95 -4.02 14.19
N GLU A 54 -14.55 -2.90 14.60
CA GLU A 54 -15.24 -2.72 15.87
C GLU A 54 -16.52 -3.58 16.02
N HIS A 55 -17.13 -3.98 14.90
CA HIS A 55 -18.43 -4.65 14.91
C HIS A 55 -18.40 -6.14 14.52
N ASP A 56 -17.23 -6.70 14.25
CA ASP A 56 -17.06 -8.12 13.91
C ASP A 56 -16.71 -8.97 15.13
N LEU A 57 -17.27 -8.62 16.29
CA LEU A 57 -16.69 -9.05 17.58
C LEU A 57 -16.89 -10.53 17.93
N GLN A 58 -17.70 -11.33 17.22
CA GLN A 58 -17.81 -12.77 17.54
C GLN A 58 -18.10 -13.71 16.37
N ASN A 59 -18.33 -13.24 15.13
CA ASN A 59 -18.91 -14.13 14.12
C ASN A 59 -18.40 -14.03 12.69
N GLN A 60 -17.31 -13.30 12.38
CA GLN A 60 -16.58 -13.26 11.08
C GLN A 60 -17.41 -13.07 9.80
N GLN A 61 -18.74 -12.92 9.90
CA GLN A 61 -19.65 -12.91 8.76
C GLN A 61 -19.77 -11.51 8.19
N VAL A 62 -19.71 -10.47 9.02
CA VAL A 62 -19.79 -9.08 8.55
C VAL A 62 -18.61 -8.80 7.62
N TYR A 63 -17.38 -9.04 8.07
CA TYR A 63 -16.19 -8.85 7.25
C TYR A 63 -16.23 -9.65 5.93
N ASN A 64 -16.55 -10.94 6.00
CA ASN A 64 -16.60 -11.81 4.81
C ASN A 64 -17.72 -11.42 3.82
N LEU A 65 -18.91 -11.05 4.31
CA LEU A 65 -20.02 -10.60 3.47
C LEU A 65 -19.67 -9.29 2.75
N LEU A 66 -18.95 -8.40 3.42
CA LEU A 66 -18.50 -7.13 2.86
C LEU A 66 -17.41 -7.33 1.81
N LEU A 67 -16.41 -8.14 2.13
CA LEU A 67 -15.35 -8.49 1.18
C LEU A 67 -15.95 -9.12 -0.08
N ASN A 68 -16.91 -10.05 0.06
CA ASN A 68 -17.61 -10.65 -1.06
C ASN A 68 -18.43 -9.62 -1.87
N TYR A 69 -19.15 -8.72 -1.20
CA TYR A 69 -19.88 -7.66 -1.87
C TYR A 69 -18.96 -6.75 -2.71
N TYR A 70 -17.81 -6.35 -2.15
CA TYR A 70 -16.84 -5.53 -2.87
C TYR A 70 -16.15 -6.30 -3.99
N ALA A 71 -15.82 -7.58 -3.79
CA ALA A 71 -15.29 -8.45 -4.85
C ALA A 71 -16.27 -8.52 -6.03
N ILE A 72 -17.55 -8.81 -5.79
CA ILE A 72 -18.58 -8.83 -6.85
C ILE A 72 -18.76 -7.46 -7.51
N THR A 73 -18.64 -6.37 -6.74
CA THR A 73 -18.78 -5.00 -7.26
C THR A 73 -17.56 -4.59 -8.10
N LEU A 74 -16.36 -5.08 -7.78
CA LEU A 74 -15.12 -4.74 -8.49
C LEU A 74 -14.86 -5.64 -9.70
N ASP A 75 -15.21 -6.93 -9.63
CA ASP A 75 -14.94 -7.94 -10.67
C ASP A 75 -15.74 -7.73 -11.97
N GLY A 76 -16.61 -6.73 -12.04
CA GLY A 76 -17.23 -6.33 -13.31
C GLY A 76 -18.17 -7.36 -13.94
N GLN A 77 -18.52 -8.45 -13.24
CA GLN A 77 -19.52 -9.46 -13.65
C GLN A 77 -20.90 -8.85 -13.97
N ASN A 78 -21.11 -7.57 -13.64
CA ASN A 78 -22.08 -6.71 -14.30
C ASN A 78 -21.31 -5.58 -15.01
N ASP A 79 -21.46 -5.43 -16.33
CA ASP A 79 -20.79 -4.43 -17.21
C ASP A 79 -20.90 -2.95 -16.77
N ASN A 80 -21.58 -2.66 -15.65
CA ASN A 80 -21.75 -1.34 -15.06
C ASN A 80 -21.11 -1.19 -13.67
N ALA A 81 -20.34 -2.15 -13.17
CA ALA A 81 -19.91 -2.16 -11.77
C ALA A 81 -18.75 -1.18 -11.48
N ALA A 82 -17.82 -0.99 -12.42
CA ALA A 82 -16.79 0.06 -12.31
C ALA A 82 -17.40 1.48 -12.26
N ASN A 83 -18.51 1.71 -12.98
CA ASN A 83 -19.26 2.96 -12.94
C ASN A 83 -19.98 3.21 -11.60
N LYS A 84 -20.05 2.21 -10.70
CA LYS A 84 -20.68 2.34 -9.39
C LYS A 84 -19.73 2.85 -8.31
N ILE A 85 -18.41 2.89 -8.51
CA ILE A 85 -17.45 3.50 -7.57
C ILE A 85 -16.97 4.84 -8.14
N THR A 86 -17.90 5.77 -8.34
CA THR A 86 -17.62 7.07 -8.99
C THR A 86 -17.87 8.26 -8.06
N GLU A 87 -18.35 8.03 -6.84
CA GLU A 87 -18.67 9.07 -5.87
C GLU A 87 -17.69 9.06 -4.70
N GLY A 88 -17.35 10.25 -4.18
CA GLY A 88 -16.33 10.45 -3.12
C GLY A 88 -16.50 9.52 -1.91
N ASN A 89 -17.74 9.29 -1.49
CA ASN A 89 -18.05 8.45 -0.35
C ASN A 89 -17.83 6.94 -0.60
N HIS A 90 -17.84 6.47 -1.86
CA HIS A 90 -17.52 5.08 -2.19
C HIS A 90 -16.02 4.80 -2.04
N TYR A 91 -15.17 5.78 -2.37
CA TYR A 91 -13.72 5.69 -2.11
C TYR A 91 -13.42 5.61 -0.62
N LEU A 92 -14.17 6.36 0.21
CA LEU A 92 -14.03 6.29 1.66
C LEU A 92 -14.35 4.88 2.19
N GLY A 93 -15.51 4.32 1.84
CA GLY A 93 -15.90 2.96 2.23
C GLY A 93 -14.90 1.90 1.75
N LEU A 94 -14.42 2.01 0.51
CA LEU A 94 -13.38 1.12 -0.03
C LEU A 94 -12.07 1.26 0.74
N SER A 95 -11.64 2.48 1.08
CA SER A 95 -10.43 2.72 1.87
C SER A 95 -10.52 2.10 3.27
N TYR A 96 -11.68 2.19 3.91
CA TYR A 96 -11.93 1.52 5.20
C TYR A 96 -11.93 0.01 5.07
N LEU A 97 -12.53 -0.56 4.02
CA LEU A 97 -12.46 -1.99 3.77
C LEU A 97 -11.01 -2.45 3.60
N ILE A 98 -10.23 -1.73 2.79
CA ILE A 98 -8.80 -2.01 2.58
C ILE A 98 -8.06 -1.93 3.91
N GLN A 99 -8.25 -0.87 4.69
CA GLN A 99 -7.65 -0.73 6.02
C GLN A 99 -8.00 -1.90 6.94
N ASN A 100 -9.27 -2.29 6.97
CA ASN A 100 -9.77 -3.41 7.76
C ASN A 100 -9.18 -4.75 7.27
N GLN A 101 -9.04 -4.93 5.96
CA GLN A 101 -8.37 -6.08 5.37
C GLN A 101 -6.89 -6.12 5.79
N TRP A 102 -6.18 -4.99 5.75
CA TRP A 102 -4.81 -4.91 6.25
C TRP A 102 -4.70 -5.18 7.75
N GLN A 103 -5.70 -4.76 8.55
CA GLN A 103 -5.74 -5.00 9.99
C GLN A 103 -6.03 -6.47 10.32
N LYS A 104 -6.96 -7.11 9.62
CA LYS A 104 -7.43 -8.47 9.92
C LYS A 104 -6.70 -9.57 9.16
N VAL A 105 -6.22 -9.34 7.95
CA VAL A 105 -5.62 -10.41 7.15
C VAL A 105 -4.15 -10.55 7.49
N CYS A 106 -3.79 -11.76 7.92
CA CYS A 106 -2.40 -12.14 8.10
C CYS A 106 -1.83 -12.55 6.74
N VAL A 107 -1.25 -11.57 6.04
CA VAL A 107 -0.68 -11.76 4.71
C VAL A 107 0.71 -12.41 4.79
N ASN A 108 1.06 -13.16 3.75
CA ASN A 108 2.42 -13.64 3.51
C ASN A 108 3.16 -12.67 2.58
N LEU A 109 4.48 -12.63 2.70
CA LEU A 109 5.37 -11.91 1.80
C LEU A 109 6.38 -12.87 1.19
N SER A 110 6.31 -13.06 -0.12
CA SER A 110 7.33 -13.79 -0.89
C SER A 110 8.25 -12.80 -1.59
N LEU A 111 9.55 -12.92 -1.35
CA LEU A 111 10.61 -12.12 -1.95
C LEU A 111 11.42 -13.03 -2.88
N TYR A 112 11.65 -12.56 -4.11
CA TYR A 112 12.38 -13.29 -5.14
C TYR A 112 13.77 -12.68 -5.36
N LYS A 113 14.18 -12.49 -6.62
CA LYS A 113 15.45 -11.89 -7.02
C LYS A 113 15.55 -10.47 -6.49
N ARG A 114 16.59 -10.17 -5.70
CA ARG A 114 16.83 -8.82 -5.18
C ARG A 114 18.30 -8.55 -4.88
N ASN A 115 18.76 -7.35 -5.18
CA ASN A 115 20.04 -6.84 -4.71
C ASN A 115 19.80 -5.62 -3.80
N MET A 116 20.01 -5.79 -2.50
CA MET A 116 19.76 -4.76 -1.50
C MET A 116 20.97 -3.84 -1.40
N VAL A 117 20.85 -2.65 -1.99
CA VAL A 117 21.86 -1.59 -1.99
C VAL A 117 21.49 -0.40 -1.09
N TYR A 118 20.35 -0.49 -0.39
CA TYR A 118 19.84 0.52 0.55
C TYR A 118 19.12 -0.16 1.71
N ASN A 119 19.05 0.54 2.84
CA ASN A 119 18.41 0.03 4.04
C ASN A 119 16.92 -0.21 3.80
N GLN A 120 16.41 -1.37 4.23
CA GLN A 120 15.00 -1.71 4.01
C GLN A 120 14.48 -2.69 5.04
N ASP A 121 13.28 -2.39 5.54
CA ASP A 121 12.56 -3.24 6.46
C ASP A 121 11.45 -4.00 5.74
N PHE A 122 11.31 -5.28 6.09
CA PHE A 122 10.23 -6.15 5.65
C PHE A 122 9.43 -6.56 6.88
N VAL A 123 8.22 -6.03 7.01
CA VAL A 123 7.33 -6.28 8.15
C VAL A 123 6.06 -6.93 7.62
N VAL A 124 5.78 -8.16 8.03
CA VAL A 124 4.61 -8.92 7.58
C VAL A 124 3.91 -9.59 8.76
N LYS A 125 2.59 -9.71 8.68
CA LYS A 125 1.77 -10.29 9.75
C LYS A 125 1.83 -11.81 9.84
N ASN A 126 2.15 -12.51 8.74
CA ASN A 126 2.28 -13.96 8.74
C ASN A 126 3.72 -14.37 8.40
N ASN A 127 3.96 -14.91 7.20
CA ASN A 127 5.27 -15.48 6.84
C ASN A 127 6.02 -14.60 5.87
N ILE A 128 7.34 -14.48 6.05
CA ILE A 128 8.27 -14.02 5.01
C ILE A 128 8.92 -15.27 4.39
N SER A 129 8.92 -15.39 3.07
CA SER A 129 9.72 -16.38 2.35
C SER A 129 10.62 -15.67 1.34
N VAL A 130 11.93 -15.90 1.42
CA VAL A 130 12.91 -15.41 0.44
C VAL A 130 13.30 -16.59 -0.44
N GLU A 131 12.84 -16.59 -1.69
CA GLU A 131 12.95 -17.73 -2.62
C GLU A 131 13.44 -17.30 -4.01
N PRO A 132 14.71 -16.88 -4.15
CA PRO A 132 15.23 -16.34 -5.42
C PRO A 132 15.15 -17.34 -6.59
N ASN A 133 15.17 -18.63 -6.27
CA ASN A 133 15.13 -19.77 -7.19
C ASN A 133 13.73 -20.41 -7.31
N SER A 134 12.66 -19.76 -6.84
CA SER A 134 11.30 -20.31 -6.88
C SER A 134 10.80 -20.55 -8.31
N ASN A 135 10.06 -21.63 -8.55
CA ASN A 135 9.32 -21.86 -9.81
C ASN A 135 7.96 -21.14 -9.83
N SER A 136 7.70 -20.26 -8.85
CA SER A 136 6.51 -19.43 -8.81
C SER A 136 6.36 -18.60 -10.09
N ILE A 137 5.13 -18.48 -10.59
CA ILE A 137 4.80 -17.57 -11.71
C ILE A 137 5.13 -16.11 -11.40
N TYR A 138 5.26 -15.78 -10.10
CA TYR A 138 5.65 -14.45 -9.63
C TYR A 138 7.17 -14.28 -9.57
N ASN A 139 7.97 -15.32 -9.80
CA ASN A 139 9.42 -15.20 -9.93
C ASN A 139 9.78 -14.84 -11.38
N SER A 140 9.67 -13.54 -11.69
CA SER A 140 10.00 -12.99 -13.01
C SER A 140 11.45 -13.28 -13.45
N PRO A 141 11.76 -13.33 -14.77
CA PRO A 141 13.13 -13.41 -15.27
C PRO A 141 14.08 -12.37 -14.66
N GLU A 142 13.56 -11.18 -14.34
CA GLU A 142 14.29 -10.10 -13.68
C GLU A 142 13.62 -9.67 -12.36
N SER A 143 14.38 -9.05 -11.46
CA SER A 143 13.86 -8.47 -10.22
C SER A 143 12.84 -7.36 -10.50
N TYR A 144 11.82 -7.25 -9.66
CA TYR A 144 10.86 -6.14 -9.75
C TYR A 144 11.44 -4.81 -9.25
N THR A 145 12.51 -4.86 -8.46
CA THR A 145 13.09 -3.68 -7.81
C THR A 145 14.48 -3.37 -8.30
N GLU A 146 14.84 -2.08 -8.28
CA GLU A 146 16.18 -1.62 -8.58
C GLU A 146 17.21 -2.01 -7.50
N PRO A 147 18.46 -2.30 -7.89
CA PRO A 147 18.91 -2.47 -9.27
C PRO A 147 18.30 -3.74 -9.90
N LYS A 148 17.90 -3.67 -11.17
CA LYS A 148 17.42 -4.84 -11.92
C LYS A 148 18.50 -5.91 -12.00
N ILE A 149 18.18 -7.11 -11.54
CA ILE A 149 19.04 -8.29 -11.65
C ILE A 149 18.25 -9.45 -12.27
N ASN A 150 18.93 -10.27 -13.05
CA ASN A 150 18.39 -11.49 -13.63
C ASN A 150 18.92 -12.77 -12.96
N THR A 151 19.90 -12.62 -12.05
CA THR A 151 20.43 -13.73 -11.27
C THR A 151 19.43 -14.16 -10.20
N ALA A 152 19.35 -15.46 -9.97
CA ALA A 152 18.44 -16.06 -8.99
C ALA A 152 19.03 -15.96 -7.57
N GLU A 153 19.22 -14.72 -7.11
CA GLU A 153 19.85 -14.38 -5.84
C GLU A 153 19.07 -13.30 -5.08
N PHE A 154 19.10 -13.37 -3.75
CA PHE A 154 18.71 -12.28 -2.85
C PHE A 154 19.95 -11.90 -2.05
N THR A 155 20.57 -10.78 -2.43
CA THR A 155 21.86 -10.35 -1.87
C THR A 155 21.68 -9.07 -1.05
N ILE A 156 22.32 -9.00 0.11
CA ILE A 156 22.43 -7.81 0.93
C ILE A 156 23.86 -7.29 0.88
N GLU A 157 24.07 -6.10 0.31
CA GLU A 157 25.40 -5.52 0.12
C GLU A 157 26.03 -5.03 1.44
N PRO A 158 27.37 -4.91 1.50
CA PRO A 158 28.04 -4.33 2.65
C PRO A 158 27.53 -2.91 2.98
N GLY A 159 27.39 -2.59 4.27
CA GLY A 159 26.88 -1.30 4.74
C GLY A 159 25.35 -1.19 4.73
N VAL A 160 24.64 -2.16 4.16
CA VAL A 160 23.18 -2.16 4.10
C VAL A 160 22.56 -2.87 5.30
N THR A 161 21.53 -2.26 5.88
CA THR A 161 20.73 -2.82 6.98
C THR A 161 19.40 -3.35 6.45
N VAL A 162 19.09 -4.61 6.75
CA VAL A 162 17.80 -5.23 6.41
C VAL A 162 17.21 -5.87 7.66
N ASN A 163 16.01 -5.43 8.02
CA ASN A 163 15.25 -6.02 9.12
C ASN A 163 14.06 -6.79 8.57
N MET A 164 13.95 -8.07 8.93
CA MET A 164 12.81 -8.92 8.62
C MET A 164 12.04 -9.21 9.91
N LEU A 165 10.78 -8.79 9.95
CA LEU A 165 9.88 -9.02 11.06
C LEU A 165 8.63 -9.74 10.54
N ALA A 166 8.44 -10.98 10.98
CA ALA A 166 7.28 -11.80 10.60
C ALA A 166 6.45 -12.17 11.82
N GLY A 167 5.19 -12.54 11.60
CA GLY A 167 4.31 -13.00 12.67
C GLY A 167 4.61 -14.43 13.10
N GLU A 168 4.90 -15.31 12.13
CA GLU A 168 5.03 -16.75 12.41
C GLU A 168 6.36 -17.32 11.94
N GLU A 169 6.74 -17.07 10.68
CA GLU A 169 7.91 -17.70 10.07
C GLU A 169 8.69 -16.75 9.15
N ILE A 170 10.02 -16.88 9.16
CA ILE A 170 10.92 -16.33 8.15
C ILE A 170 11.69 -17.49 7.54
N HIS A 171 11.40 -17.79 6.28
CA HIS A 171 12.05 -18.84 5.50
C HIS A 171 13.05 -18.20 4.53
N LEU A 172 14.34 -18.54 4.65
CA LEU A 172 15.41 -18.07 3.79
C LEU A 172 15.92 -19.25 2.96
N ALA A 173 15.53 -19.31 1.68
CA ALA A 173 15.90 -20.41 0.80
C ALA A 173 17.27 -20.20 0.15
N ASP A 174 17.70 -21.20 -0.62
CA ASP A 174 18.93 -21.15 -1.41
C ASP A 174 18.96 -19.94 -2.36
N GLY A 175 20.11 -19.26 -2.39
CA GLY A 175 20.31 -18.00 -3.11
C GLY A 175 20.20 -16.76 -2.22
N PHE A 176 19.88 -16.89 -0.94
CA PHE A 176 19.98 -15.80 0.03
C PHE A 176 21.43 -15.57 0.49
N HIS A 177 21.90 -14.33 0.39
CA HIS A 177 23.27 -13.93 0.73
C HIS A 177 23.30 -12.60 1.50
N ALA A 178 23.63 -12.65 2.79
CA ALA A 178 24.04 -11.47 3.54
C ALA A 178 25.56 -11.30 3.44
N LYS A 179 26.06 -10.35 2.64
CA LYS A 179 27.50 -10.17 2.44
C LYS A 179 28.17 -9.64 3.71
N ALA A 180 29.46 -9.94 3.88
CA ALA A 180 30.24 -9.44 5.00
C ALA A 180 30.19 -7.90 5.06
N GLY A 181 29.86 -7.36 6.23
CA GLY A 181 29.67 -5.92 6.43
C GLY A 181 28.23 -5.44 6.24
N SER A 182 27.30 -6.30 5.82
CA SER A 182 25.86 -6.01 5.93
C SER A 182 25.36 -6.18 7.38
N ASN A 183 24.21 -5.60 7.69
CA ASN A 183 23.51 -5.76 8.96
C ASN A 183 22.14 -6.39 8.70
N PHE A 184 22.06 -7.71 8.83
CA PHE A 184 20.81 -8.45 8.63
C PHE A 184 20.22 -8.88 9.98
N GLN A 185 18.97 -8.54 10.22
CA GLN A 185 18.22 -8.95 11.40
C GLN A 185 16.92 -9.63 10.98
N ALA A 186 16.59 -10.75 11.63
CA ALA A 186 15.36 -11.47 11.41
C ALA A 186 14.72 -11.79 12.77
N SER A 187 13.44 -11.51 12.94
CA SER A 187 12.72 -11.73 14.19
C SER A 187 11.26 -12.10 13.98
N ILE A 188 10.70 -12.84 14.94
CA ILE A 188 9.30 -13.25 14.95
C ILE A 188 8.57 -12.48 16.05
N ASN A 189 7.44 -11.88 15.72
CA ASN A 189 6.52 -11.27 16.68
C ASN A 189 5.13 -11.93 16.55
N PRO A 190 4.81 -12.93 17.39
CA PRO A 190 3.55 -13.67 17.29
C PRO A 190 2.32 -12.81 17.56
N ASN A 191 2.48 -11.61 18.15
CA ASN A 191 1.38 -10.70 18.40
C ASN A 191 0.98 -9.87 17.17
N MET A 192 1.63 -10.07 16.01
CA MET A 192 1.28 -9.36 14.77
C MET A 192 0.02 -9.92 14.08
N CYS A 193 -0.36 -11.16 14.40
CA CYS A 193 -1.52 -11.86 13.86
C CYS A 193 -2.35 -12.48 15.01
N THR A 194 -2.84 -11.64 15.93
CA THR A 194 -3.61 -12.13 17.10
C THR A 194 -5.06 -12.46 16.79
N ASP A 195 -5.69 -11.69 15.89
CA ASP A 195 -7.14 -11.73 15.66
C ASP A 195 -7.51 -12.00 14.19
N GLY A 196 -6.50 -12.21 13.35
CA GLY A 196 -6.71 -12.35 11.93
C GLY A 196 -7.21 -13.73 11.55
N GLY A 197 -8.36 -13.78 10.88
CA GLY A 197 -8.76 -14.96 10.14
C GLY A 197 -7.65 -15.27 9.13
N ARG A 198 -6.85 -16.31 9.40
CA ARG A 198 -5.93 -16.86 8.41
C ARG A 198 -6.78 -17.09 7.16
N VAL A 199 -6.40 -16.51 6.03
CA VAL A 199 -6.97 -16.90 4.73
C VAL A 199 -6.40 -18.29 4.42
N ALA A 200 -6.83 -19.27 5.21
CA ALA A 200 -6.75 -20.65 4.82
C ALA A 200 -7.69 -20.75 3.62
N GLY A 201 -7.21 -21.24 2.49
CA GLY A 201 -8.04 -21.75 1.40
C GLY A 201 -8.83 -22.98 1.84
N GLY A 202 -9.48 -22.92 3.00
CA GLY A 202 -10.36 -23.93 3.55
C GLY A 202 -11.71 -23.76 2.89
N ASN A 203 -12.13 -24.82 2.19
CA ASN A 203 -13.45 -25.03 1.62
C ASN A 203 -14.60 -24.76 2.61
N THR A 204 -14.93 -23.52 2.90
CA THR A 204 -16.31 -23.15 3.21
C THR A 204 -17.00 -23.03 1.85
N GLY A 205 -18.03 -23.84 1.59
CA GLY A 205 -18.68 -24.04 0.28
C GLY A 205 -19.33 -22.82 -0.41
N HIS A 206 -18.82 -21.61 -0.18
CA HIS A 206 -18.85 -20.54 -1.15
C HIS A 206 -17.60 -20.67 -2.03
N ASN A 207 -17.79 -21.21 -3.23
CA ASN A 207 -16.82 -21.09 -4.31
C ASN A 207 -16.69 -19.60 -4.66
N ILE A 208 -15.87 -18.86 -3.93
CA ILE A 208 -15.15 -17.74 -4.52
C ILE A 208 -14.21 -18.43 -5.50
N THR A 209 -14.67 -18.61 -6.73
CA THR A 209 -13.79 -19.00 -7.83
C THR A 209 -12.77 -17.88 -7.91
N LEU A 210 -11.59 -18.09 -7.32
CA LEU A 210 -10.41 -17.37 -7.74
C LEU A 210 -10.29 -17.70 -9.22
N HIS A 211 -10.75 -16.78 -10.07
CA HIS A 211 -10.58 -16.91 -11.49
C HIS A 211 -9.09 -17.20 -11.71
N GLU A 212 -8.81 -18.27 -12.45
CA GLU A 212 -7.45 -18.51 -12.93
C GLU A 212 -6.91 -17.19 -13.47
N PRO A 213 -5.63 -16.85 -13.21
CA PRO A 213 -5.05 -15.61 -13.70
C PRO A 213 -5.44 -15.46 -15.16
N LEU A 214 -6.05 -14.32 -15.51
CA LEU A 214 -6.44 -13.99 -16.87
C LEU A 214 -5.28 -14.37 -17.79
N ASN A 215 -5.47 -15.42 -18.59
CA ASN A 215 -4.53 -15.75 -19.66
C ASN A 215 -4.71 -14.65 -20.70
N ILE A 216 -4.06 -13.51 -20.47
CA ILE A 216 -3.90 -12.46 -21.46
C ILE A 216 -2.96 -13.06 -22.49
N SER A 217 -3.53 -13.70 -23.51
CA SER A 217 -2.83 -13.98 -24.74
C SER A 217 -2.54 -12.63 -25.39
N ILE A 218 -1.34 -12.11 -25.14
CA ILE A 218 -0.82 -10.93 -25.81
C ILE A 218 -0.68 -11.35 -27.28
N ASN A 219 -1.53 -10.79 -28.16
CA ASN A 219 -1.34 -10.97 -29.58
C ASN A 219 -0.06 -10.20 -29.96
N GLU A 220 1.05 -10.91 -30.16
CA GLU A 220 2.36 -10.36 -30.57
C GLU A 220 2.39 -9.79 -32.00
N ASN A 221 1.24 -9.43 -32.57
CA ASN A 221 1.15 -8.98 -33.96
C ASN A 221 0.56 -7.57 -34.06
N LEU A 222 1.19 -6.59 -33.42
CA LEU A 222 1.14 -5.17 -33.80
C LEU A 222 2.40 -4.45 -33.26
N MET A 223 3.54 -4.64 -33.91
CA MET A 223 4.62 -3.65 -33.89
C MET A 223 4.78 -3.15 -35.32
N ASP A 224 3.96 -2.15 -35.65
CA ASP A 224 4.36 -1.18 -36.67
C ASP A 224 5.53 -0.38 -36.10
N ASN A 225 6.58 -0.23 -36.90
CA ASN A 225 7.75 0.58 -36.61
C ASN A 225 7.33 2.05 -36.43
N GLU A 226 7.09 2.45 -35.19
CA GLU A 226 7.36 3.84 -34.79
C GLU A 226 8.82 3.94 -34.39
N ASP A 227 9.51 4.94 -34.95
CA ASP A 227 10.85 5.35 -34.56
C ASP A 227 10.88 5.54 -33.03
N VAL A 228 11.43 4.56 -32.32
CA VAL A 228 11.67 4.65 -30.88
C VAL A 228 12.81 5.64 -30.68
N SER A 229 12.45 6.89 -30.42
CA SER A 229 13.36 7.83 -29.76
C SER A 229 13.73 7.23 -28.41
N ILE A 230 14.99 6.84 -28.26
CA ILE A 230 15.57 6.47 -26.97
C ILE A 230 15.71 7.76 -26.17
N GLU A 231 14.62 8.21 -25.55
CA GLU A 231 14.72 9.20 -24.48
C GLU A 231 15.33 8.46 -23.27
N GLU A 232 16.55 8.87 -22.89
CA GLU A 232 17.14 8.42 -21.63
C GLU A 232 16.16 8.73 -20.49
N PRO A 233 15.85 7.77 -19.61
CA PRO A 233 14.89 7.99 -18.54
C PRO A 233 15.36 9.17 -17.66
N GLU A 234 14.52 10.19 -17.54
CA GLU A 234 14.79 11.35 -16.69
C GLU A 234 15.08 10.90 -15.26
N GLN A 235 16.20 11.36 -14.71
CA GLN A 235 16.72 10.89 -13.43
C GLN A 235 15.90 11.45 -12.26
N GLN A 236 14.94 10.72 -11.71
CA GLN A 236 14.07 11.27 -10.68
C GLN A 236 14.75 11.35 -9.30
N TRP A 237 14.70 12.53 -8.68
CA TRP A 237 15.04 12.75 -7.27
C TRP A 237 13.79 12.59 -6.40
N LEU A 238 13.95 12.06 -5.20
CA LEU A 238 12.91 11.83 -4.20
C LEU A 238 13.15 12.74 -3.00
N VAL A 239 12.08 13.34 -2.48
CA VAL A 239 12.15 14.27 -1.34
C VAL A 239 11.18 13.85 -0.24
N PHE A 240 11.69 13.65 0.98
CA PHE A 240 10.90 13.14 2.11
C PHE A 240 11.50 13.51 3.48
N PRO A 241 10.71 13.55 4.56
CA PRO A 241 9.26 13.40 4.59
C PRO A 241 8.55 14.64 4.04
N ASN A 242 7.33 14.47 3.56
CA ASN A 242 6.45 15.58 3.18
C ASN A 242 5.02 15.25 3.67
N PRO A 243 4.48 15.94 4.70
CA PRO A 243 5.02 17.14 5.35
C PRO A 243 6.29 16.90 6.18
N ALA A 244 7.19 17.88 6.17
CA ALA A 244 8.44 17.91 6.92
C ALA A 244 8.30 18.73 8.22
N GLN A 245 9.15 18.46 9.22
CA GLN A 245 9.15 19.19 10.51
C GLN A 245 10.52 19.79 10.81
N GLN A 246 11.54 18.95 11.00
CA GLN A 246 12.87 19.39 11.40
C GLN A 246 13.91 19.13 10.32
N GLU A 247 13.70 18.10 9.51
CA GLU A 247 14.66 17.63 8.52
C GLU A 247 13.96 17.28 7.21
N LEU A 248 14.69 17.48 6.12
CA LEU A 248 14.28 17.16 4.77
C LEU A 248 15.37 16.35 4.07
N ASN A 249 15.04 15.14 3.66
CA ASN A 249 15.94 14.25 2.95
C ASN A 249 15.71 14.36 1.45
N VAL A 250 16.80 14.41 0.71
CA VAL A 250 16.85 14.42 -0.75
C VAL A 250 17.66 13.22 -1.19
N LEU A 251 17.04 12.32 -1.95
CA LEU A 251 17.63 11.07 -2.45
C LEU A 251 17.54 11.06 -3.98
N GLY A 252 18.64 10.77 -4.67
CA GLY A 252 18.64 10.59 -6.12
C GLY A 252 19.90 9.89 -6.60
N SER A 253 20.11 9.84 -7.91
CA SER A 253 21.30 9.16 -8.46
C SER A 253 22.56 10.02 -8.31
N ILE A 254 23.72 9.36 -8.43
CA ILE A 254 25.03 9.97 -8.26
C ILE A 254 25.18 11.11 -9.29
N ASP A 255 25.31 12.33 -8.80
CA ASP A 255 25.76 13.48 -9.58
C ASP A 255 26.87 14.20 -8.80
N GLU A 256 27.88 14.68 -9.53
CA GLU A 256 29.05 15.34 -8.96
C GLU A 256 28.71 16.75 -8.47
N ASN A 257 27.65 17.37 -9.00
CA ASN A 257 27.26 18.73 -8.63
C ASN A 257 25.74 18.89 -8.57
N VAL A 258 25.17 18.67 -7.39
CA VAL A 258 23.76 18.93 -7.10
C VAL A 258 23.64 20.21 -6.30
N GLN A 259 22.83 21.14 -6.78
CA GLN A 259 22.47 22.36 -6.07
C GLN A 259 21.01 22.30 -5.64
N LEU A 260 20.81 22.43 -4.34
CA LEU A 260 19.51 22.56 -3.71
C LEU A 260 19.21 24.03 -3.46
N ILE A 261 18.04 24.50 -3.89
CA ILE A 261 17.54 25.85 -3.64
C ILE A 261 16.15 25.74 -3.05
N LEU A 262 15.96 26.22 -1.82
CA LEU A 262 14.66 26.30 -1.20
C LEU A 262 14.11 27.72 -1.32
N LEU A 263 12.93 27.84 -1.92
CA LEU A 263 12.24 29.09 -2.18
C LEU A 263 10.96 29.17 -1.35
N ASP A 264 10.62 30.37 -0.88
CA ASP A 264 9.27 30.64 -0.37
C ASP A 264 8.26 30.86 -1.51
N MET A 265 6.98 31.02 -1.17
CA MET A 265 5.91 31.24 -2.16
C MET A 265 6.02 32.55 -2.95
N SER A 266 6.89 33.48 -2.54
CA SER A 266 7.19 34.69 -3.32
C SER A 266 8.33 34.48 -4.33
N GLY A 267 8.96 33.31 -4.34
CA GLY A 267 10.13 32.99 -5.15
C GLY A 267 11.45 33.48 -4.54
N ARG A 268 11.44 33.95 -3.29
CA ARG A 268 12.66 34.38 -2.60
C ARG A 268 13.40 33.15 -2.08
N THR A 269 14.70 33.08 -2.35
CA THR A 269 15.59 32.04 -1.81
C THR A 269 15.73 32.18 -0.30
N ILE A 270 15.32 31.13 0.40
CA ILE A 270 15.44 31.00 1.86
C ILE A 270 16.73 30.27 2.22
N TRP A 271 17.08 29.26 1.43
CA TRP A 271 18.26 28.44 1.67
C TRP A 271 18.82 27.89 0.36
N GLN A 272 20.13 27.71 0.31
CA GLN A 272 20.83 27.15 -0.83
C GLN A 272 22.03 26.33 -0.36
N HIS A 273 22.24 25.17 -1.00
CA HIS A 273 23.36 24.29 -0.68
C HIS A 273 23.82 23.51 -1.91
N ASN A 274 25.11 23.25 -2.00
CA ASN A 274 25.67 22.36 -3.02
C ASN A 274 26.19 21.10 -2.33
N PHE A 275 25.87 19.93 -2.86
CA PHE A 275 26.42 18.66 -2.41
C PHE A 275 26.77 17.76 -3.58
N ALA A 276 27.64 16.79 -3.31
CA ALA A 276 28.00 15.73 -4.23
C ALA A 276 27.65 14.39 -3.58
N GLY A 277 26.90 13.55 -4.27
CA GLY A 277 26.44 12.25 -3.76
C GLY A 277 24.99 11.95 -4.09
N THR A 278 24.48 10.85 -3.53
CA THR A 278 23.11 10.36 -3.77
C THR A 278 22.12 10.81 -2.70
N PHE A 279 22.61 11.24 -1.53
CA PHE A 279 21.79 11.49 -0.37
C PHE A 279 22.25 12.73 0.39
N TYR A 280 21.30 13.59 0.77
CA TYR A 280 21.52 14.76 1.60
C TYR A 280 20.35 14.98 2.56
N THR A 281 20.68 15.36 3.79
CA THR A 281 19.69 15.74 4.82
C THR A 281 19.88 17.21 5.15
N ALA A 282 18.85 18.02 4.90
CA ALA A 282 18.80 19.44 5.25
C ALA A 282 18.12 19.62 6.62
N ASP A 283 18.74 20.36 7.53
CA ASP A 283 18.08 20.88 8.72
C ASP A 283 17.20 22.08 8.32
N ILE A 284 15.89 21.93 8.51
CA ILE A 284 14.87 22.93 8.21
C ILE A 284 14.12 23.39 9.47
N SER A 285 14.62 23.06 10.66
CA SER A 285 13.96 23.35 11.95
C SER A 285 13.74 24.84 12.21
N ALA A 286 14.49 25.71 11.53
CA ALA A 286 14.35 27.16 11.64
C ALA A 286 13.28 27.76 10.69
N LEU A 287 12.67 26.96 9.81
CA LEU A 287 11.66 27.44 8.87
C LEU A 287 10.31 27.60 9.56
N GLU A 288 9.58 28.65 9.18
CA GLU A 288 8.20 28.82 9.61
C GLU A 288 7.28 27.80 8.91
N GLN A 289 6.20 27.41 9.59
CA GLN A 289 5.18 26.53 9.03
C GLN A 289 4.60 27.14 7.75
N GLY A 290 4.56 26.36 6.67
CA GLY A 290 4.15 26.89 5.38
C GLY A 290 4.45 25.98 4.20
N ILE A 291 4.32 26.54 3.00
CA ILE A 291 4.60 25.88 1.73
C ILE A 291 5.88 26.47 1.15
N TYR A 292 6.78 25.60 0.72
CA TYR A 292 8.04 25.95 0.08
C TYR A 292 8.21 25.18 -1.22
N ILE A 293 9.09 25.68 -2.09
CA ILE A 293 9.48 25.04 -3.33
C ILE A 293 10.96 24.67 -3.23
N LEU A 294 11.28 23.38 -3.31
CA LEU A 294 12.65 22.90 -3.42
C LEU A 294 13.00 22.71 -4.89
N GLN A 295 14.01 23.41 -5.38
CA GLN A 295 14.62 23.17 -6.67
C GLN A 295 15.89 22.34 -6.51
N ILE A 296 16.02 21.30 -7.33
CA ILE A 296 17.17 20.40 -7.39
C ILE A 296 17.79 20.59 -8.78
N ASN A 297 18.87 21.34 -8.82
CA ASN A 297 19.59 21.65 -10.06
C ASN A 297 20.78 20.68 -10.17
N THR A 298 20.80 19.90 -11.24
CA THR A 298 21.94 19.04 -11.59
C THR A 298 22.57 19.49 -12.90
N SER A 299 23.63 18.79 -13.32
CA SER A 299 24.26 19.03 -14.62
C SER A 299 23.34 18.75 -15.81
N LYS A 300 22.35 17.86 -15.62
CA LYS A 300 21.47 17.36 -16.68
C LYS A 300 20.10 18.03 -16.68
N GLN A 301 19.58 18.40 -15.53
CA GLN A 301 18.17 18.82 -15.40
C GLN A 301 17.92 19.67 -14.16
N ILE A 302 16.72 20.25 -14.12
CA ILE A 302 16.17 20.95 -12.96
C ILE A 302 14.87 20.26 -12.56
N GLN A 303 14.82 19.72 -11.35
CA GLN A 303 13.60 19.17 -10.76
C GLN A 303 13.06 20.14 -9.70
N THR A 304 11.73 20.21 -9.56
CA THR A 304 11.08 21.08 -8.58
C THR A 304 10.07 20.29 -7.76
N GLU A 305 10.16 20.38 -6.43
CA GLU A 305 9.29 19.69 -5.47
C GLU A 305 8.61 20.67 -4.53
N LYS A 306 7.32 20.42 -4.24
CA LYS A 306 6.54 21.23 -3.30
C LYS A 306 6.60 20.63 -1.90
N ILE A 307 7.07 21.39 -0.93
CA ILE A 307 7.31 20.93 0.45
C ILE A 307 6.34 21.62 1.41
N PHE A 308 5.72 20.84 2.30
CA PHE A 308 4.87 21.33 3.38
C PHE A 308 5.64 21.25 4.71
N VAL A 309 5.85 22.37 5.39
CA VAL A 309 6.54 22.43 6.70
C VAL A 309 5.52 22.60 7.82
N ARG A 310 5.67 21.83 8.91
CA ARG A 310 4.82 21.80 10.11
C ARG A 310 5.56 22.19 11.36
#